data_AF-E3NQU7-F1
#
_entry.id   AF-E3NQU7-F1
#
_cell.length_a   1.000
_cell.length_b   1.000
_cell.length_c   1.000
_cell.angle_alpha   90.00
_cell.angle_beta   90.00
_cell.angle_gamma   90.00
#
_symmetry.space_group_name_H-M   'P 1'
#
loop_
_entity.id
_entity.type
_entity.pdbx_description
1 polymer ?
#
loop_
_entity_poly.entity_id
_entity_poly.type
_entity_poly.pdbx_seq_one_letter_code
_entity_poly.pdbx_strand_id
1 'polypeptide(L)'
;KLKENGETEAIIRATICAYMKKFREASKIYKENGFENKAMELFTDMRMFEDVQEVMTTASGETKKMLMRKRASWARDANQPKIAAEMLISSGDLDKATVLIIENDWLELAIEISHKIDKGDLETMKKLSSYFIRKHEFVSLRDIPDQQYLDRSQSEENLTLLSKAREAAQFADAYYAYYPVFIFCSQPFSFERNENILNMARYLTFTPYINNISKVFVYFTIAKLAGEMGAYKSARTALDQLTRLRVRPHFELDGQIDTMTLNIRAKPFTDVDSMQPMCYRCGLNNPFLGGTSCIHCETPFIISFVSFDVLPLIEFKIEQDITFDEAKELIESEPPLADDDYNPLRSIKKGVKEIILNRDSLSRLERGHVIIQTFQPPLAPKFLFNVMPSITIAQCKGCNKVFDLDDFEMACLRKGHCPFCRTSYDRNEAFFVEEEEEEESSNVPSFGQFSRFS
;
A
#
# COMPACT_ATOMS: atom_id res chain seq x y z
N LYS A 1 -19.09 57.90 -21.46
CA LYS A 1 -18.58 56.50 -21.55
C LYS A 1 -19.12 55.62 -20.43
N LEU A 2 -18.67 55.69 -19.17
CA LEU A 2 -19.18 54.80 -18.11
C LEU A 2 -20.65 55.07 -17.71
N LYS A 3 -21.08 56.34 -17.65
CA LYS A 3 -22.51 56.70 -17.49
C LYS A 3 -23.39 56.30 -18.68
N GLU A 4 -22.83 56.23 -19.88
CA GLU A 4 -23.55 55.82 -21.10
C GLU A 4 -23.71 54.30 -21.18
N ASN A 5 -22.85 53.54 -20.49
CA ASN A 5 -22.91 52.07 -20.39
C ASN A 5 -23.85 51.58 -19.27
N GLY A 6 -24.55 52.47 -18.55
CA GLY A 6 -25.49 52.09 -17.50
C GLY A 6 -24.85 51.55 -16.21
N GLU A 7 -23.55 51.77 -15.98
CA GLU A 7 -22.91 51.33 -14.73
C GLU A 7 -23.38 52.16 -13.52
N THR A 8 -23.58 51.49 -12.37
CA THR A 8 -24.01 52.13 -11.12
C THR A 8 -23.04 53.22 -10.67
N GLU A 9 -23.56 54.29 -10.07
CA GLU A 9 -22.79 55.46 -9.61
C GLU A 9 -21.63 55.08 -8.65
N ALA A 10 -21.82 54.04 -7.84
CA ALA A 10 -20.78 53.49 -6.96
C ALA A 10 -19.55 52.96 -7.73
N ILE A 11 -19.77 52.26 -8.86
CA ILE A 11 -18.69 51.76 -9.70
C ILE A 11 -17.92 52.93 -10.30
N ILE A 12 -18.62 53.92 -10.86
CA ILE A 12 -18.01 55.10 -11.50
C ILE A 12 -17.13 55.86 -10.50
N ARG A 13 -17.62 56.05 -9.27
CA ARG A 13 -16.85 56.71 -8.21
C ARG A 13 -15.59 55.92 -7.85
N ALA A 14 -15.70 54.60 -7.75
CA ALA A 14 -14.56 53.73 -7.48
C ALA A 14 -13.54 53.70 -8.64
N THR A 15 -13.97 53.70 -9.90
CA THR A 15 -13.06 53.77 -11.05
C THR A 15 -12.32 55.11 -11.10
N ILE A 16 -12.99 56.22 -10.79
CA ILE A 16 -12.35 57.54 -10.70
C ILE A 16 -11.27 57.53 -9.59
N CYS A 17 -11.58 56.99 -8.41
CA CYS A 17 -10.60 56.84 -7.32
C CYS A 17 -9.40 55.97 -7.75
N ALA A 18 -9.63 54.88 -8.51
CA ALA A 18 -8.58 54.03 -9.06
C ALA A 18 -7.67 54.81 -10.03
N TYR A 19 -8.24 55.59 -10.96
CA TYR A 19 -7.45 56.46 -11.85
C TYR A 19 -6.66 57.54 -11.12
N MET A 20 -7.16 58.01 -9.97
CA MET A 20 -6.45 58.96 -9.10
C MET A 20 -5.40 58.28 -8.19
N LYS A 21 -5.08 57.00 -8.41
CA LYS A 21 -4.16 56.18 -7.60
C LYS A 21 -4.58 55.98 -6.14
N LYS A 22 -5.84 56.25 -5.80
CA LYS A 22 -6.41 56.02 -4.47
C LYS A 22 -7.03 54.63 -4.37
N PHE A 23 -6.19 53.61 -4.49
CA PHE A 23 -6.64 52.21 -4.64
C PHE A 23 -7.37 51.66 -3.41
N ARG A 24 -6.93 52.02 -2.20
CA ARG A 24 -7.59 51.61 -0.94
C ARG A 24 -8.98 52.21 -0.80
N GLU A 25 -9.15 53.49 -1.16
CA GLU A 25 -10.46 54.15 -1.16
C GLU A 25 -11.39 53.54 -2.23
N ALA A 26 -10.87 53.26 -3.43
CA ALA A 26 -11.62 52.60 -4.48
C ALA A 26 -12.09 51.19 -4.06
N SER A 27 -11.21 50.40 -3.43
CA SER A 27 -11.55 49.08 -2.89
C SER A 27 -12.61 49.14 -1.79
N LYS A 28 -12.52 50.12 -0.89
CA LYS A 28 -13.53 50.32 0.16
C LYS A 28 -14.93 50.59 -0.45
N ILE A 29 -15.00 51.45 -1.47
CA ILE A 29 -16.26 51.73 -2.18
C ILE A 29 -16.80 50.46 -2.86
N TYR A 30 -15.92 49.66 -3.49
CA TYR A 30 -16.34 48.39 -4.09
C TYR A 30 -16.86 47.38 -3.04
N LYS A 31 -16.20 47.26 -1.88
CA LYS A 31 -16.63 46.37 -0.77
C LYS A 31 -17.98 46.80 -0.18
N GLU A 32 -18.16 48.09 0.11
CA GLU A 32 -19.40 48.63 0.70
C GLU A 32 -20.63 48.42 -0.19
N ASN A 33 -20.43 48.26 -1.50
CA ASN A 33 -21.51 48.05 -2.47
C ASN A 33 -21.62 46.59 -2.94
N GLY A 34 -20.96 45.64 -2.26
CA GLY A 34 -21.01 44.20 -2.59
C GLY A 34 -20.26 43.80 -3.86
N PHE A 35 -19.47 44.69 -4.46
CA PHE A 35 -18.66 44.41 -5.66
C PHE A 35 -17.27 43.89 -5.29
N GLU A 36 -17.21 42.86 -4.45
CA GLU A 36 -15.94 42.29 -3.96
C GLU A 36 -15.02 41.85 -5.12
N ASN A 37 -15.58 41.26 -6.18
CA ASN A 37 -14.83 40.84 -7.36
C ASN A 37 -14.08 42.02 -8.04
N LYS A 38 -14.70 43.21 -8.14
CA LYS A 38 -14.07 44.40 -8.73
C LYS A 38 -13.04 45.03 -7.80
N ALA A 39 -13.28 45.02 -6.49
CA ALA A 39 -12.29 45.43 -5.48
C ALA A 39 -11.02 44.59 -5.58
N MET A 40 -11.21 43.29 -5.81
CA MET A 40 -10.12 42.33 -5.95
C MET A 40 -9.42 42.47 -7.30
N GLU A 41 -10.16 42.60 -8.41
CA GLU A 41 -9.59 42.86 -9.74
C GLU A 41 -8.64 44.06 -9.73
N LEU A 42 -9.05 45.15 -9.08
CA LEU A 42 -8.24 46.35 -8.93
C LEU A 42 -6.88 46.08 -8.29
N PHE A 43 -6.86 45.40 -7.14
CA PHE A 43 -5.59 45.09 -6.46
C PHE A 43 -4.79 44.01 -7.18
N THR A 44 -5.47 43.10 -7.88
CA THR A 44 -4.81 42.06 -8.68
C THR A 44 -4.08 42.65 -9.87
N ASP A 45 -4.69 43.59 -10.61
CA ASP A 45 -4.08 44.23 -11.77
C ASP A 45 -2.89 45.11 -11.37
N MET A 46 -2.97 45.73 -10.18
CA MET A 46 -1.92 46.59 -9.62
C MET A 46 -0.84 45.83 -8.83
N ARG A 47 -0.93 44.50 -8.70
CA ARG A 47 0.00 43.64 -7.95
C ARG A 47 0.16 44.05 -6.46
N MET A 48 -0.91 44.52 -5.83
CA MET A 48 -0.91 44.94 -4.42
C MET A 48 -1.23 43.77 -3.47
N PHE A 49 -0.24 42.91 -3.22
CA PHE A 49 -0.44 41.58 -2.61
C PHE A 49 -0.91 41.57 -1.15
N GLU A 50 -0.46 42.52 -0.33
CA GLU A 50 -0.87 42.62 1.07
C GLU A 50 -2.35 42.99 1.17
N ASP A 51 -2.80 43.96 0.36
CA ASP A 51 -4.19 44.39 0.31
C ASP A 51 -5.10 43.30 -0.30
N VAL A 52 -4.58 42.45 -1.22
CA VAL A 52 -5.30 41.26 -1.72
C VAL A 52 -5.53 40.24 -0.59
N GLN A 53 -4.54 39.96 0.26
CA GLN A 53 -4.72 39.02 1.38
C GLN A 53 -5.80 39.49 2.36
N GLU A 54 -5.84 40.78 2.65
CA GLU A 54 -6.88 41.37 3.50
C GLU A 54 -8.28 41.23 2.88
N VAL A 55 -8.41 41.27 1.56
CA VAL A 55 -9.71 41.02 0.91
C VAL A 55 -10.06 39.53 0.90
N MET A 56 -9.06 38.64 0.82
CA MET A 56 -9.24 37.18 0.83
C MET A 56 -9.69 36.61 2.19
N THR A 57 -9.43 37.31 3.30
CA THR A 57 -9.94 36.88 4.62
C THR A 57 -11.44 37.12 4.75
N THR A 58 -11.98 38.11 4.04
CA THR A 58 -13.41 38.48 4.06
C THR A 58 -14.23 37.87 2.92
N ALA A 59 -13.57 37.35 1.88
CA ALA A 59 -14.24 36.87 0.66
C ALA A 59 -14.85 35.46 0.79
N SER A 60 -15.89 35.19 -0.02
CA SER A 60 -16.53 33.88 -0.13
C SER A 60 -15.59 32.77 -0.64
N GLY A 61 -15.91 31.50 -0.34
CA GLY A 61 -15.02 30.36 -0.59
C GLY A 61 -14.62 30.14 -2.05
N GLU A 62 -15.53 30.35 -3.01
CA GLU A 62 -15.25 30.17 -4.44
C GLU A 62 -14.37 31.30 -5.00
N THR A 63 -14.66 32.54 -4.59
CA THR A 63 -13.84 33.70 -4.94
C THR A 63 -12.42 33.57 -4.37
N LYS A 64 -12.29 33.06 -3.13
CA LYS A 64 -11.00 32.77 -2.50
C LYS A 64 -10.16 31.76 -3.29
N LYS A 65 -10.77 30.68 -3.81
CA LYS A 65 -10.07 29.68 -4.65
C LYS A 65 -9.59 30.28 -5.97
N MET A 66 -10.43 31.05 -6.66
CA MET A 66 -10.06 31.70 -7.93
C MET A 66 -8.85 32.65 -7.75
N LEU A 67 -8.79 33.36 -6.64
CA LEU A 67 -7.70 34.29 -6.34
C LEU A 67 -6.39 33.57 -5.99
N MET A 68 -6.45 32.46 -5.25
CA MET A 68 -5.27 31.63 -4.98
C MET A 68 -4.65 31.11 -6.30
N ARG A 69 -5.47 30.74 -7.30
CA ARG A 69 -5.00 30.36 -8.65
C ARG A 69 -4.28 31.51 -9.36
N LYS A 70 -4.87 32.71 -9.38
CA LYS A 70 -4.24 33.90 -9.99
C LYS A 70 -2.92 34.24 -9.30
N ARG A 71 -2.91 34.22 -7.96
CA ARG A 71 -1.70 34.46 -7.17
C ARG A 71 -0.61 33.42 -7.46
N ALA A 72 -0.97 32.15 -7.60
CA ALA A 72 -0.03 31.10 -7.98
C ALA A 72 0.59 31.35 -9.36
N SER A 73 -0.20 31.78 -10.35
CA SER A 73 0.32 32.08 -11.70
C SER A 73 1.37 33.20 -11.68
N TRP A 74 1.19 34.23 -10.85
CA TRP A 74 2.18 35.29 -10.75
C TRP A 74 3.39 34.93 -9.90
N ALA A 75 3.23 34.13 -8.85
CA ALA A 75 4.36 33.59 -8.11
C ALA A 75 5.26 32.78 -9.04
N ARG A 76 4.67 32.06 -10.01
CA ARG A 76 5.41 31.39 -11.08
C ARG A 76 6.13 32.40 -11.99
N ASP A 77 5.44 33.45 -12.45
CA ASP A 77 6.04 34.48 -13.33
C ASP A 77 7.12 35.32 -12.62
N ALA A 78 7.03 35.46 -11.30
CA ALA A 78 8.01 36.12 -10.44
C ALA A 78 9.19 35.19 -10.05
N ASN A 79 9.27 34.00 -10.64
CA ASN A 79 10.28 32.98 -10.37
C ASN A 79 10.34 32.53 -8.89
N GLN A 80 9.17 32.46 -8.25
CA GLN A 80 8.97 31.95 -6.89
C GLN A 80 8.07 30.70 -6.93
N PRO A 81 8.56 29.58 -7.49
CA PRO A 81 7.70 28.44 -7.77
C PRO A 81 7.24 27.72 -6.48
N LYS A 82 7.96 27.82 -5.35
CA LYS A 82 7.55 27.19 -4.08
C LYS A 82 6.27 27.79 -3.54
N ILE A 83 6.20 29.12 -3.54
CA ILE A 83 5.00 29.87 -3.16
C ILE A 83 3.86 29.56 -4.16
N ALA A 84 4.17 29.43 -5.45
CA ALA A 84 3.16 29.04 -6.44
C ALA A 84 2.55 27.66 -6.14
N ALA A 85 3.36 26.67 -5.76
CA ALA A 85 2.88 25.35 -5.38
C ALA A 85 2.02 25.38 -4.11
N GLU A 86 2.45 26.06 -3.04
CA GLU A 86 1.69 26.19 -1.79
C GLU A 86 0.31 26.86 -2.02
N MET A 87 0.26 27.86 -2.91
CA MET A 87 -0.99 28.54 -3.27
C MET A 87 -1.92 27.64 -4.09
N LEU A 88 -1.39 26.78 -4.98
CA LEU A 88 -2.17 25.79 -5.73
C LEU A 88 -2.69 24.66 -4.84
N ILE A 89 -1.90 24.23 -3.85
CA ILE A 89 -2.34 23.27 -2.83
C ILE A 89 -3.51 23.88 -2.04
N SER A 90 -3.38 25.14 -1.63
CA SER A 90 -4.41 25.85 -0.88
C SER A 90 -5.68 26.15 -1.71
N SER A 91 -5.57 26.25 -3.04
CA SER A 91 -6.72 26.41 -3.93
C SER A 91 -7.45 25.10 -4.24
N GLY A 92 -6.80 23.96 -3.98
CA GLY A 92 -7.30 22.62 -4.30
C GLY A 92 -6.98 22.16 -5.72
N ASP A 93 -6.09 22.84 -6.46
CA ASP A 93 -5.66 22.44 -7.80
C ASP A 93 -4.41 21.56 -7.72
N LEU A 94 -4.59 20.35 -7.19
CA LEU A 94 -3.50 19.45 -6.84
C LEU A 94 -2.72 18.95 -8.07
N ASP A 95 -3.36 18.79 -9.22
CA ASP A 95 -2.69 18.35 -10.46
C ASP A 95 -1.60 19.32 -10.92
N LYS A 96 -1.93 20.63 -10.95
CA LYS A 96 -0.97 21.68 -11.34
C LYS A 96 0.12 21.86 -10.30
N ALA A 97 -0.22 21.77 -9.01
CA ALA A 97 0.75 21.82 -7.93
C ALA A 97 1.76 20.68 -8.06
N THR A 98 1.27 19.48 -8.34
CA THR A 98 2.07 18.26 -8.48
C THR A 98 3.05 18.35 -9.64
N VAL A 99 2.63 18.82 -10.81
CA VAL A 99 3.56 19.03 -11.94
C VAL A 99 4.69 19.97 -11.54
N LEU A 100 4.36 21.10 -10.89
CA LEU A 100 5.35 22.09 -10.48
C LEU A 100 6.33 21.53 -9.43
N ILE A 101 5.83 20.73 -8.49
CA ILE A 101 6.64 20.06 -7.46
C ILE A 101 7.58 19.03 -8.07
N ILE A 102 7.10 18.25 -9.04
CA ILE A 102 7.89 17.23 -9.74
C ILE A 102 9.01 17.87 -10.57
N GLU A 103 8.71 18.97 -11.27
CA GLU A 103 9.70 19.71 -12.07
C GLU A 103 10.80 20.34 -11.20
N ASN A 104 10.46 20.81 -10.00
CA ASN A 104 11.39 21.47 -9.07
C ASN A 104 11.94 20.56 -7.98
N ASP A 105 11.56 19.28 -8.00
CA ASP A 105 12.13 18.24 -7.16
C ASP A 105 11.89 18.39 -5.64
N TRP A 106 10.70 18.90 -5.25
CA TRP A 106 10.36 19.14 -3.84
C TRP A 106 9.65 17.97 -3.17
N LEU A 107 10.43 17.05 -2.60
CA LEU A 107 9.95 15.82 -1.98
C LEU A 107 8.95 16.04 -0.82
N GLU A 108 9.25 16.94 0.11
CA GLU A 108 8.38 17.21 1.27
C GLU A 108 6.99 17.69 0.87
N LEU A 109 6.91 18.57 -0.14
CA LEU A 109 5.65 19.07 -0.69
C LEU A 109 4.88 17.98 -1.44
N ALA A 110 5.58 17.05 -2.09
CA ALA A 110 4.94 15.90 -2.73
C ALA A 110 4.25 14.99 -1.69
N ILE A 111 4.89 14.77 -0.54
CA ILE A 111 4.32 14.00 0.59
C ILE A 111 3.11 14.74 1.18
N GLU A 112 3.20 16.06 1.34
CA GLU A 112 2.07 16.84 1.84
C GLU A 112 0.85 16.74 0.93
N ILE A 113 1.05 16.76 -0.40
CA ILE A 113 -0.03 16.57 -1.36
C ILE A 113 -0.59 15.15 -1.29
N SER A 114 0.25 14.11 -1.18
CA SER A 114 -0.25 12.73 -1.14
C SER A 114 -1.19 12.48 0.04
N HIS A 115 -1.00 13.18 1.17
CA HIS A 115 -1.94 13.15 2.30
C HIS A 115 -3.19 14.01 2.13
N LYS A 116 -3.16 15.04 1.28
CA LYS A 116 -4.26 16.00 1.05
C LYS A 116 -5.12 15.68 -0.18
N ILE A 117 -4.68 14.77 -1.06
CA ILE A 117 -5.43 14.39 -2.24
C ILE A 117 -6.79 13.82 -1.86
N ASP A 118 -7.83 14.39 -2.46
CA ASP A 118 -9.15 13.78 -2.42
C ASP A 118 -9.12 12.48 -3.23
N LYS A 119 -9.80 11.47 -2.70
CA LYS A 119 -9.81 10.10 -3.21
C LYS A 119 -10.22 10.06 -4.70
N GLY A 120 -10.93 11.07 -5.23
CA GLY A 120 -11.31 11.15 -6.64
C GLY A 120 -10.22 11.53 -7.66
N ASP A 121 -9.09 12.14 -7.26
CA ASP A 121 -8.13 12.76 -8.19
C ASP A 121 -7.00 11.80 -8.65
N LEU A 122 -7.35 10.94 -9.59
CA LEU A 122 -6.50 9.84 -10.09
C LEU A 122 -5.26 10.31 -10.87
N GLU A 123 -5.35 11.45 -11.57
CA GLU A 123 -4.28 11.92 -12.46
C GLU A 123 -3.10 12.46 -11.64
N THR A 124 -3.41 13.20 -10.57
CA THR A 124 -2.46 13.71 -9.60
C THR A 124 -1.74 12.56 -8.86
N MET A 125 -2.48 11.52 -8.44
CA MET A 125 -1.89 10.35 -7.79
C MET A 125 -0.87 9.63 -8.67
N LYS A 126 -1.16 9.39 -9.96
CA LYS A 126 -0.22 8.72 -10.88
C LYS A 126 1.09 9.49 -11.04
N LYS A 127 1.00 10.82 -11.18
CA LYS A 127 2.17 11.69 -11.31
C LYS A 127 3.05 11.62 -10.07
N LEU A 128 2.45 11.72 -8.86
CA LEU A 128 3.19 11.56 -7.60
C LEU A 128 3.82 10.18 -7.45
N SER A 129 3.09 9.12 -7.82
CA SER A 129 3.60 7.75 -7.83
C SER A 129 4.89 7.65 -8.64
N SER A 130 4.86 8.14 -9.89
CA SER A 130 6.03 8.10 -10.77
C SER A 130 7.22 8.90 -10.22
N TYR A 131 6.95 9.98 -9.49
CA TYR A 131 7.95 10.84 -8.90
C TYR A 131 8.60 10.23 -7.65
N PHE A 132 7.82 9.71 -6.71
CA PHE A 132 8.33 9.02 -5.53
C PHE A 132 9.13 7.76 -5.90
N ILE A 133 8.68 7.05 -6.95
CA ILE A 133 9.42 5.94 -7.55
C ILE A 133 10.82 6.38 -8.01
N ARG A 134 10.92 7.54 -8.69
CA ARG A 134 12.20 8.10 -9.15
C ARG A 134 13.10 8.53 -7.99
N LYS A 135 12.51 8.86 -6.84
CA LYS A 135 13.21 9.35 -5.64
C LYS A 135 13.62 8.27 -4.65
N HIS A 136 13.31 7.01 -4.91
CA HIS A 136 13.54 5.89 -3.99
C HIS A 136 12.78 6.01 -2.65
N GLU A 137 11.75 6.86 -2.58
CA GLU A 137 10.83 6.92 -1.43
C GLU A 137 9.69 5.93 -1.62
N PHE A 138 9.97 4.66 -1.33
CA PHE A 138 8.97 3.57 -1.42
C PHE A 138 7.94 3.60 -0.29
N VAL A 139 8.24 4.29 0.82
CA VAL A 139 7.36 4.40 1.99
C VAL A 139 6.08 5.15 1.65
N SER A 140 6.16 6.18 0.80
CA SER A 140 5.05 7.03 0.38
C SER A 140 4.22 6.42 -0.75
N LEU A 141 4.80 5.51 -1.56
CA LEU A 141 4.05 4.75 -2.58
C LEU A 141 3.11 3.71 -1.99
N ARG A 142 3.51 3.11 -0.88
CA ARG A 142 2.72 2.11 -0.15
C ARG A 142 1.36 2.65 0.31
N ASP A 143 1.21 3.98 0.40
CA ASP A 143 0.02 4.66 0.91
C ASP A 143 -1.01 5.02 -0.17
N ILE A 144 -0.80 4.57 -1.41
CA ILE A 144 -1.77 4.74 -2.50
C ILE A 144 -2.84 3.65 -2.37
N PRO A 145 -4.13 4.00 -2.25
CA PRO A 145 -5.16 3.05 -1.80
C PRO A 145 -5.56 2.06 -2.91
N ASP A 146 -4.98 0.85 -2.87
CA ASP A 146 -5.35 -0.31 -3.71
C ASP A 146 -6.84 -0.68 -3.60
N GLN A 147 -7.49 -0.44 -2.46
CA GLN A 147 -8.91 -0.72 -2.21
C GLN A 147 -9.86 0.07 -3.14
N GLN A 148 -9.42 1.21 -3.66
CA GLN A 148 -10.31 2.11 -4.39
C GLN A 148 -10.59 1.69 -5.84
N TYR A 149 -9.65 0.97 -6.47
CA TYR A 149 -9.88 0.41 -7.80
C TYR A 149 -10.93 -0.72 -7.78
N LEU A 150 -11.01 -1.46 -6.65
CA LEU A 150 -12.05 -2.45 -6.41
C LEU A 150 -13.43 -1.78 -6.27
N ASP A 151 -13.56 -0.75 -5.44
CA ASP A 151 -14.85 -0.08 -5.19
C ASP A 151 -15.45 0.55 -6.47
N ARG A 152 -14.60 1.00 -7.40
CA ARG A 152 -15.03 1.59 -8.69
C ARG A 152 -15.34 0.57 -9.79
N SER A 153 -15.03 -0.71 -9.57
CA SER A 153 -15.26 -1.77 -10.55
C SER A 153 -16.68 -2.36 -10.55
N GLN A 154 -17.57 -1.81 -9.72
CA GLN A 154 -18.96 -2.26 -9.56
C GLN A 154 -19.86 -2.00 -10.79
N SER A 155 -19.42 -1.21 -11.77
CA SER A 155 -20.16 -0.93 -13.01
C SER A 155 -19.61 -1.75 -14.20
N GLU A 156 -20.48 -2.40 -14.98
CA GLU A 156 -20.13 -3.27 -16.13
C GLU A 156 -19.22 -2.63 -17.20
N GLU A 157 -19.18 -1.30 -17.30
CA GLU A 157 -18.32 -0.56 -18.25
C GLU A 157 -16.83 -0.52 -17.83
N ASN A 158 -16.48 -0.98 -16.62
CA ASN A 158 -15.16 -0.78 -15.98
C ASN A 158 -14.34 -2.07 -15.74
N LEU A 159 -14.53 -3.13 -16.53
CA LEU A 159 -13.64 -4.32 -16.47
C LEU A 159 -12.16 -3.99 -16.71
N THR A 160 -11.85 -2.93 -17.45
CA THR A 160 -10.47 -2.44 -17.63
C THR A 160 -9.87 -1.81 -16.36
N LEU A 161 -10.69 -1.42 -15.38
CA LEU A 161 -10.22 -0.95 -14.08
C LEU A 161 -9.84 -2.12 -13.17
N LEU A 162 -10.46 -3.30 -13.32
CA LEU A 162 -10.08 -4.50 -12.56
C LEU A 162 -8.67 -4.99 -12.93
N SER A 163 -8.33 -4.99 -14.22
CA SER A 163 -6.98 -5.36 -14.65
C SER A 163 -5.94 -4.38 -14.09
N LYS A 164 -6.24 -3.08 -14.10
CA LYS A 164 -5.40 -2.04 -13.51
C LYS A 164 -5.31 -2.15 -11.97
N ALA A 165 -6.41 -2.50 -11.30
CA ALA A 165 -6.44 -2.79 -9.87
C ALA A 165 -5.49 -3.93 -9.52
N ARG A 166 -5.55 -5.00 -10.32
CA ARG A 166 -4.71 -6.19 -10.14
C ARG A 166 -3.24 -5.88 -10.39
N GLU A 167 -2.93 -5.07 -11.41
CA GLU A 167 -1.57 -4.57 -11.66
C GLU A 167 -1.06 -3.70 -10.52
N ALA A 168 -1.86 -2.76 -10.03
CA ALA A 168 -1.52 -1.92 -8.88
C ALA A 168 -1.22 -2.76 -7.62
N ALA A 169 -2.09 -3.73 -7.30
CA ALA A 169 -1.89 -4.64 -6.19
C ALA A 169 -0.60 -5.48 -6.34
N GLN A 170 -0.27 -5.93 -7.56
CA GLN A 170 0.99 -6.62 -7.82
C GLN A 170 2.21 -5.72 -7.61
N PHE A 171 2.11 -4.44 -7.98
CA PHE A 171 3.18 -3.48 -7.70
C PHE A 171 3.31 -3.20 -6.20
N ALA A 172 2.20 -3.03 -5.48
CA ALA A 172 2.21 -2.82 -4.03
C ALA A 172 2.89 -4.00 -3.30
N ASP A 173 2.52 -5.23 -3.66
CA ASP A 173 3.12 -6.45 -3.11
C ASP A 173 4.63 -6.50 -3.38
N ALA A 174 5.05 -6.22 -4.62
CA ALA A 174 6.46 -6.24 -5.01
C ALA A 174 7.28 -5.12 -4.34
N TYR A 175 6.77 -3.89 -4.26
CA TYR A 175 7.50 -2.81 -3.59
C TYR A 175 7.58 -3.02 -2.08
N TYR A 176 6.54 -3.59 -1.48
CA TYR A 176 6.56 -3.96 -0.07
C TYR A 176 7.65 -5.00 0.22
N ALA A 177 7.79 -6.04 -0.62
CA ALA A 177 8.86 -7.02 -0.51
C ALA A 177 10.26 -6.42 -0.84
N TYR A 178 10.33 -5.49 -1.79
CA TYR A 178 11.60 -4.92 -2.25
C TYR A 178 12.21 -3.92 -1.27
N TYR A 179 11.40 -3.21 -0.48
CA TYR A 179 11.91 -2.20 0.44
C TYR A 179 12.94 -2.75 1.44
N PRO A 180 12.70 -3.85 2.17
CA PRO A 180 13.71 -4.45 3.05
C PRO A 180 14.96 -4.94 2.32
N VAL A 181 14.80 -5.48 1.10
CA VAL A 181 15.92 -5.92 0.25
C VAL A 181 16.79 -4.74 -0.18
N PHE A 182 16.17 -3.62 -0.52
CA PHE A 182 16.85 -2.37 -0.87
C PHE A 182 17.62 -1.80 0.32
N ILE A 183 16.99 -1.74 1.51
CA ILE A 183 17.62 -1.28 2.75
C ILE A 183 18.81 -2.17 3.10
N PHE A 184 18.66 -3.50 3.01
CA PHE A 184 19.76 -4.45 3.25
C PHE A 184 20.99 -4.20 2.35
N CYS A 185 20.77 -3.84 1.09
CA CYS A 185 21.87 -3.55 0.16
C CYS A 185 22.46 -2.14 0.35
N SER A 186 21.67 -1.19 0.84
CA SER A 186 22.02 0.24 0.83
C SER A 186 22.44 0.77 2.20
N GLN A 187 22.08 0.08 3.28
CA GLN A 187 22.34 0.49 4.65
C GLN A 187 23.03 -0.65 5.44
N PRO A 188 23.90 -0.33 6.41
CA PRO A 188 24.67 -1.33 7.15
C PRO A 188 23.82 -2.14 8.16
N PHE A 189 22.64 -1.64 8.53
CA PHE A 189 21.76 -2.27 9.52
C PHE A 189 20.35 -2.41 8.97
N SER A 190 19.73 -3.57 9.21
CA SER A 190 18.32 -3.82 8.95
C SER A 190 17.64 -4.22 10.26
N PHE A 191 16.40 -3.76 10.44
CA PHE A 191 15.56 -4.17 11.57
C PHE A 191 14.81 -5.48 11.29
N GLU A 192 14.88 -5.99 10.06
CA GLU A 192 14.18 -7.19 9.61
C GLU A 192 15.07 -8.43 9.74
N ARG A 193 14.48 -9.60 10.04
CA ARG A 193 15.22 -10.86 10.13
C ARG A 193 15.80 -11.24 8.76
N ASN A 194 17.01 -11.81 8.73
CA ASN A 194 17.65 -12.23 7.48
C ASN A 194 16.84 -13.28 6.70
N GLU A 195 16.15 -14.18 7.41
CA GLU A 195 15.24 -15.17 6.81
C GLU A 195 14.11 -14.48 6.03
N ASN A 196 13.43 -13.50 6.67
CA ASN A 196 12.36 -12.71 6.05
C ASN A 196 12.87 -11.96 4.81
N ILE A 197 14.04 -11.30 4.90
CA ILE A 197 14.65 -10.58 3.77
C ILE A 197 14.96 -11.55 2.61
N LEU A 198 15.48 -12.74 2.92
CA LEU A 198 15.77 -13.75 1.91
C LEU A 198 14.48 -14.26 1.24
N ASN A 199 13.42 -14.51 2.02
CA ASN A 199 12.11 -14.93 1.50
C ASN A 199 11.45 -13.84 0.63
N MET A 200 11.55 -12.57 1.04
CA MET A 200 11.15 -11.43 0.23
C MET A 200 11.93 -11.37 -1.09
N ALA A 201 13.24 -11.56 -1.05
CA ALA A 201 14.07 -11.60 -2.24
C ALA A 201 13.68 -12.78 -3.16
N ARG A 202 13.40 -13.96 -2.59
CA ARG A 202 12.88 -15.12 -3.33
C ARG A 202 11.58 -14.78 -4.04
N TYR A 203 10.61 -14.18 -3.36
CA TYR A 203 9.33 -13.74 -3.97
C TYR A 203 9.56 -12.82 -5.18
N LEU A 204 10.49 -11.87 -5.05
CA LEU A 204 10.85 -10.92 -6.12
C LEU A 204 11.57 -11.53 -7.31
N THR A 205 12.10 -12.75 -7.22
CA THR A 205 12.69 -13.41 -8.39
C THR A 205 11.61 -13.76 -9.42
N PHE A 206 10.43 -14.17 -8.95
CA PHE A 206 9.30 -14.61 -9.77
C PHE A 206 8.33 -13.50 -10.16
N THR A 207 8.49 -12.29 -9.61
CA THR A 207 7.69 -11.14 -10.04
C THR A 207 8.10 -10.70 -11.44
N PRO A 208 7.14 -10.22 -12.27
CA PRO A 208 7.44 -9.66 -13.59
C PRO A 208 8.41 -8.47 -13.48
N TYR A 209 8.90 -8.00 -14.63
CA TYR A 209 9.74 -6.81 -14.65
C TYR A 209 8.94 -5.59 -14.20
N ILE A 210 9.39 -4.95 -13.12
CA ILE A 210 8.80 -3.76 -12.54
C ILE A 210 9.86 -2.67 -12.56
N ASN A 211 9.48 -1.48 -13.03
CA ASN A 211 10.38 -0.34 -13.07
C ASN A 211 10.91 -0.01 -11.66
N ASN A 212 12.21 0.27 -11.56
CA ASN A 212 12.89 0.66 -10.31
C ASN A 212 13.04 -0.43 -9.23
N ILE A 213 12.73 -1.69 -9.56
CA ILE A 213 13.18 -2.85 -8.78
C ILE A 213 14.49 -3.36 -9.37
N SER A 214 15.59 -3.25 -8.63
CA SER A 214 16.90 -3.73 -9.07
C SER A 214 17.00 -5.24 -8.87
N LYS A 215 16.95 -6.02 -9.97
CA LYS A 215 17.24 -7.46 -9.91
C LYS A 215 18.66 -7.76 -9.42
N VAL A 216 19.61 -6.81 -9.56
CA VAL A 216 20.96 -6.93 -8.97
C VAL A 216 20.86 -7.02 -7.45
N PHE A 217 20.08 -6.15 -6.80
CA PHE A 217 19.90 -6.21 -5.34
C PHE A 217 19.19 -7.49 -4.92
N VAL A 218 18.16 -7.91 -5.65
CA VAL A 218 17.44 -9.16 -5.38
C VAL A 218 18.39 -10.36 -5.40
N TYR A 219 19.15 -10.55 -6.48
CA TYR A 219 20.06 -11.70 -6.58
C TYR A 219 21.30 -11.58 -5.69
N PHE A 220 21.78 -10.36 -5.43
CA PHE A 220 22.86 -10.13 -4.46
C PHE A 220 22.45 -10.56 -3.05
N THR A 221 21.27 -10.14 -2.60
CA THR A 221 20.70 -10.53 -1.30
C THR A 221 20.55 -12.04 -1.20
N ILE A 222 20.04 -12.70 -2.26
CA ILE A 222 19.94 -14.16 -2.28
C ILE A 222 21.33 -14.80 -2.19
N ALA A 223 22.28 -14.38 -3.02
CA ALA A 223 23.64 -14.95 -3.03
C ALA A 223 24.33 -14.85 -1.66
N LYS A 224 24.18 -13.71 -0.99
CA LYS A 224 24.77 -13.45 0.33
C LYS A 224 24.08 -14.27 1.43
N LEU A 225 22.77 -14.08 1.62
CA LEU A 225 22.03 -14.70 2.72
C LEU A 225 21.86 -16.21 2.55
N ALA A 226 21.61 -16.71 1.34
CA ALA A 226 21.57 -18.15 1.10
C ALA A 226 22.94 -18.82 1.30
N GLY A 227 24.03 -18.11 0.98
CA GLY A 227 25.39 -18.57 1.24
C GLY A 227 25.70 -18.69 2.74
N GLU A 228 25.26 -17.72 3.54
CA GLU A 228 25.40 -17.72 5.01
C GLU A 228 24.56 -18.84 5.66
N MET A 229 23.35 -19.09 5.15
CA MET A 229 22.42 -20.11 5.68
C MET A 229 22.62 -21.52 5.11
N GLY A 230 23.65 -21.77 4.30
CA GLY A 230 23.96 -23.11 3.79
C GLY A 230 23.12 -23.57 2.59
N ALA A 231 22.32 -22.69 1.98
CA ALA A 231 21.64 -22.92 0.71
C ALA A 231 22.57 -22.60 -0.48
N TYR A 232 23.63 -23.39 -0.61
CA TYR A 232 24.74 -23.11 -1.54
C TYR A 232 24.37 -23.31 -3.02
N LYS A 233 23.48 -24.25 -3.35
CA LYS A 233 23.04 -24.44 -4.74
C LYS A 233 22.25 -23.21 -5.20
N SER A 234 21.33 -22.72 -4.36
CA SER A 234 20.55 -21.51 -4.62
C SER A 234 21.44 -20.25 -4.68
N ALA A 235 22.44 -20.14 -3.80
CA ALA A 235 23.42 -19.05 -3.86
C ALA A 235 24.21 -19.05 -5.18
N ARG A 236 24.63 -20.22 -5.69
CA ARG A 236 25.28 -20.32 -7.02
C ARG A 236 24.38 -19.89 -8.15
N THR A 237 23.13 -20.33 -8.14
CA THR A 237 22.16 -19.93 -9.15
C THR A 237 21.96 -18.41 -9.15
N ALA A 238 21.88 -17.77 -7.99
CA ALA A 238 21.80 -16.31 -7.89
C ALA A 238 23.06 -15.62 -8.42
N LEU A 239 24.26 -16.13 -8.11
CA LEU A 239 25.52 -15.62 -8.67
C LEU A 239 25.60 -15.77 -10.19
N ASP A 240 25.15 -16.89 -10.77
CA ASP A 240 25.06 -17.05 -12.23
C ASP A 240 24.14 -16.00 -12.85
N GLN A 241 22.98 -15.71 -12.21
CA GLN A 241 22.10 -14.64 -12.67
C GLN A 241 22.75 -13.26 -12.58
N LEU A 242 23.56 -12.99 -11.55
CA LEU A 242 24.29 -11.72 -11.43
C LEU A 242 25.29 -11.52 -12.58
N THR A 243 25.95 -12.57 -13.09
CA THR A 243 26.86 -12.44 -14.24
C THR A 243 26.15 -11.96 -15.52
N ARG A 244 24.84 -12.15 -15.62
CA ARG A 244 24.01 -11.74 -16.76
C ARG A 244 23.48 -10.31 -16.60
N LEU A 245 23.67 -9.69 -15.44
CA LEU A 245 23.16 -8.37 -15.11
C LEU A 245 24.30 -7.35 -15.06
N ARG A 246 23.99 -6.10 -15.40
CA ARG A 246 24.92 -4.99 -15.25
C ARG A 246 24.84 -4.41 -13.84
N VAL A 247 25.86 -4.66 -13.03
CA VAL A 247 26.06 -3.98 -11.75
C VAL A 247 26.51 -2.54 -12.01
N ARG A 248 25.89 -1.57 -11.34
CA ARG A 248 26.28 -0.16 -11.46
C ARG A 248 27.44 0.10 -10.50
N PRO A 249 28.52 0.78 -10.92
CA PRO A 249 29.70 1.01 -10.05
C PRO A 249 29.37 1.72 -8.73
N HIS A 250 28.39 2.63 -8.74
CA HIS A 250 27.95 3.35 -7.54
C HIS A 250 27.34 2.46 -6.45
N PHE A 251 26.99 1.20 -6.75
CA PHE A 251 26.50 0.27 -5.74
C PHE A 251 27.64 -0.37 -4.93
N GLU A 252 28.88 -0.31 -5.41
CA GLU A 252 30.06 -0.86 -4.71
C GLU A 252 29.92 -2.36 -4.34
N LEU A 253 29.14 -3.12 -5.11
CA LEU A 253 28.86 -4.54 -4.88
C LEU A 253 29.82 -5.48 -5.62
N ASP A 254 30.53 -5.02 -6.66
CA ASP A 254 31.33 -5.86 -7.55
C ASP A 254 32.38 -6.70 -6.78
N GLY A 255 33.14 -6.07 -5.89
CA GLY A 255 34.14 -6.79 -5.08
C GLY A 255 33.54 -7.84 -4.14
N GLN A 256 32.34 -7.59 -3.61
CA GLN A 256 31.62 -8.57 -2.78
C GLN A 256 31.12 -9.75 -3.63
N ILE A 257 30.58 -9.46 -4.82
CA ILE A 257 30.10 -10.47 -5.77
C ILE A 257 31.26 -11.38 -6.21
N ASP A 258 32.41 -10.81 -6.55
CA ASP A 258 33.61 -11.57 -6.94
C ASP A 258 34.09 -12.47 -5.79
N THR A 259 34.13 -11.94 -4.57
CA THR A 259 34.52 -12.70 -3.37
C THR A 259 33.56 -13.87 -3.13
N MET A 260 32.25 -13.63 -3.20
CA MET A 260 31.24 -14.70 -3.06
C MET A 260 31.34 -15.74 -4.19
N THR A 261 31.60 -15.30 -5.42
CA THR A 261 31.77 -16.17 -6.59
C THR A 261 32.99 -17.09 -6.47
N LEU A 262 34.07 -16.63 -5.84
CA LEU A 262 35.22 -17.46 -5.53
C LEU A 262 34.92 -18.43 -4.38
N ASN A 263 34.35 -17.93 -3.27
CA ASN A 263 34.08 -18.72 -2.08
C ASN A 263 33.09 -19.86 -2.32
N ILE A 264 32.06 -19.64 -3.15
CA ILE A 264 31.01 -20.64 -3.40
C ILE A 264 31.53 -21.87 -4.15
N ARG A 265 32.67 -21.77 -4.84
CA ARG A 265 33.30 -22.90 -5.55
C ARG A 265 33.78 -24.00 -4.61
N ALA A 266 34.14 -23.63 -3.37
CA ALA A 266 34.59 -24.57 -2.35
C ALA A 266 33.44 -25.23 -1.56
N LYS A 267 32.20 -24.81 -1.80
CA LYS A 267 31.00 -25.32 -1.08
C LYS A 267 30.39 -26.53 -1.82
N PRO A 268 29.51 -27.34 -1.19
CA PRO A 268 28.79 -28.42 -1.89
C PRO A 268 27.67 -27.87 -2.79
N PHE A 269 27.28 -28.62 -3.83
CA PHE A 269 26.19 -28.27 -4.77
C PHE A 269 24.79 -28.68 -4.26
N THR A 270 24.55 -28.51 -2.98
CA THR A 270 23.29 -28.86 -2.32
C THR A 270 22.82 -27.68 -1.48
N ASP A 271 21.51 -27.57 -1.33
CA ASP A 271 20.90 -26.67 -0.35
C ASP A 271 20.58 -27.45 0.92
N VAL A 272 20.63 -26.78 2.07
CA VAL A 272 20.15 -27.35 3.32
C VAL A 272 18.63 -27.57 3.26
N ASP A 273 18.16 -28.72 3.75
CA ASP A 273 16.75 -29.11 3.63
C ASP A 273 15.80 -28.19 4.41
N SER A 274 16.27 -27.60 5.52
CA SER A 274 15.49 -26.67 6.34
C SER A 274 15.07 -25.40 5.60
N MET A 275 15.82 -25.01 4.55
CA MET A 275 15.53 -23.83 3.75
C MET A 275 14.60 -24.13 2.56
N GLN A 276 14.30 -25.39 2.30
CA GLN A 276 13.46 -25.77 1.16
C GLN A 276 11.98 -25.62 1.52
N PRO A 277 11.20 -24.83 0.78
CA PRO A 277 9.77 -24.68 1.06
C PRO A 277 9.03 -26.01 0.89
N MET A 278 8.38 -26.45 1.97
CA MET A 278 7.52 -27.62 1.96
C MET A 278 6.16 -27.28 1.32
N CYS A 279 5.64 -28.20 0.50
CA CYS A 279 4.28 -28.09 0.02
C CYS A 279 3.31 -28.77 1.00
N TYR A 280 2.43 -27.99 1.63
CA TYR A 280 1.42 -28.51 2.57
C TYR A 280 0.34 -29.39 1.93
N ARG A 281 0.32 -29.51 0.60
CA ARG A 281 -0.56 -30.44 -0.11
C ARG A 281 0.03 -31.84 -0.24
N CYS A 282 1.27 -31.93 -0.71
CA CYS A 282 1.91 -33.23 -1.02
C CYS A 282 2.99 -33.64 -0.02
N GLY A 283 3.36 -32.78 0.92
CA GLY A 283 4.41 -32.99 1.92
C GLY A 283 5.82 -33.02 1.35
N LEU A 284 6.01 -32.71 0.07
CA LEU A 284 7.32 -32.72 -0.58
C LEU A 284 7.97 -31.33 -0.54
N ASN A 285 9.28 -31.32 -0.30
CA ASN A 285 10.10 -30.12 -0.34
C ASN A 285 10.34 -29.67 -1.79
N ASN A 286 10.36 -28.36 -1.98
CA ASN A 286 10.58 -27.74 -3.28
C ASN A 286 11.95 -27.04 -3.29
N PRO A 287 12.63 -26.97 -4.44
CA PRO A 287 13.81 -26.13 -4.55
C PRO A 287 13.50 -24.70 -4.10
N PHE A 288 14.43 -24.07 -3.39
CA PHE A 288 14.22 -22.72 -2.85
C PHE A 288 13.87 -21.72 -3.98
N LEU A 289 14.60 -21.75 -5.10
CA LEU A 289 14.30 -20.98 -6.30
C LEU A 289 13.34 -21.71 -7.28
N GLY A 290 12.43 -22.53 -6.76
CA GLY A 290 11.52 -23.41 -7.52
C GLY A 290 10.20 -22.79 -8.00
N GLY A 291 9.95 -21.50 -7.78
CA GLY A 291 8.72 -20.82 -8.20
C GLY A 291 7.76 -20.46 -7.07
N THR A 292 6.60 -19.94 -7.46
CA THR A 292 5.45 -19.59 -6.59
C THR A 292 4.43 -20.73 -6.49
N SER A 293 4.74 -21.91 -7.02
CA SER A 293 3.87 -23.09 -7.00
C SER A 293 4.72 -24.34 -6.83
N CYS A 294 4.12 -25.41 -6.30
CA CYS A 294 4.82 -26.66 -6.09
C CYS A 294 5.20 -27.33 -7.42
N ILE A 295 6.45 -27.78 -7.55
CA ILE A 295 6.93 -28.47 -8.76
C ILE A 295 6.33 -29.87 -8.95
N HIS A 296 5.77 -30.46 -7.88
CA HIS A 296 5.24 -31.83 -7.89
C HIS A 296 3.73 -31.91 -8.11
N CYS A 297 2.98 -30.96 -7.54
CA CYS A 297 1.51 -30.97 -7.59
C CYS A 297 0.92 -29.66 -8.14
N GLU A 298 1.76 -28.72 -8.58
CA GLU A 298 1.38 -27.43 -9.17
C GLU A 298 0.46 -26.55 -8.30
N THR A 299 0.36 -26.87 -7.01
CA THR A 299 -0.46 -26.10 -6.08
C THR A 299 0.23 -24.77 -5.78
N PRO A 300 -0.48 -23.64 -5.90
CA PRO A 300 0.10 -22.32 -5.63
C PRO A 300 0.44 -22.19 -4.15
N PHE A 301 1.58 -21.56 -3.86
CA PHE A 301 1.97 -21.25 -2.49
C PHE A 301 1.26 -19.99 -2.02
N ILE A 302 0.64 -20.07 -0.85
CA ILE A 302 0.10 -18.92 -0.14
C ILE A 302 1.16 -18.50 0.88
N ILE A 303 1.52 -17.23 0.90
CA ILE A 303 2.62 -16.72 1.72
C ILE A 303 2.14 -15.72 2.77
N SER A 304 2.84 -15.69 3.90
CA SER A 304 2.66 -14.67 4.93
C SER A 304 3.29 -13.35 4.47
N PHE A 305 2.56 -12.22 4.55
CA PHE A 305 3.10 -10.90 4.19
C PHE A 305 3.93 -10.24 5.31
N VAL A 306 4.36 -11.00 6.32
CA VAL A 306 5.38 -10.58 7.30
C VAL A 306 6.68 -11.33 7.04
N SER A 307 6.66 -12.66 7.14
CA SER A 307 7.84 -13.52 6.98
C SER A 307 8.13 -13.94 5.53
N PHE A 308 7.16 -13.80 4.62
CA PHE A 308 7.20 -14.32 3.24
C PHE A 308 7.38 -15.85 3.15
N ASP A 309 7.18 -16.56 4.26
CA ASP A 309 7.14 -18.02 4.29
C ASP A 309 5.83 -18.57 3.75
N VAL A 310 5.90 -19.83 3.29
CA VAL A 310 4.73 -20.57 2.80
C VAL A 310 3.87 -20.96 4.00
N LEU A 311 2.60 -20.57 3.97
CA LEU A 311 1.60 -20.91 4.98
C LEU A 311 0.94 -22.26 4.65
N PRO A 312 0.43 -23.00 5.67
CA PRO A 312 -0.32 -24.25 5.50
C PRO A 312 -1.72 -24.08 4.92
N LEU A 313 -1.88 -23.16 3.97
CA LEU A 313 -3.17 -22.80 3.37
C LEU A 313 -3.28 -23.34 1.95
N ILE A 314 -4.45 -23.90 1.63
CA ILE A 314 -4.77 -24.39 0.29
C ILE A 314 -6.11 -23.81 -0.15
N GLU A 315 -6.13 -23.20 -1.34
CA GLU A 315 -7.34 -22.66 -1.95
C GLU A 315 -8.23 -23.80 -2.47
N PHE A 316 -9.51 -23.78 -2.10
CA PHE A 316 -10.54 -24.64 -2.66
C PHE A 316 -11.68 -23.81 -3.26
N LYS A 317 -12.41 -24.43 -4.19
CA LYS A 317 -13.61 -23.89 -4.82
C LYS A 317 -14.83 -24.63 -4.29
N ILE A 318 -15.98 -23.98 -4.37
CA ILE A 318 -17.26 -24.54 -4.00
C ILE A 318 -17.97 -25.06 -5.26
N GLU A 319 -18.73 -26.13 -5.11
CA GLU A 319 -19.61 -26.67 -6.15
C GLU A 319 -20.65 -25.62 -6.63
N GLN A 320 -20.97 -25.63 -7.93
CA GLN A 320 -21.81 -24.57 -8.56
C GLN A 320 -23.23 -24.47 -8.00
N ASP A 321 -23.72 -25.52 -7.33
CA ASP A 321 -25.06 -25.61 -6.77
C ASP A 321 -25.20 -24.99 -5.37
N ILE A 322 -24.14 -24.38 -4.83
CA ILE A 322 -24.11 -23.83 -3.47
C ILE A 322 -23.88 -22.32 -3.55
N THR A 323 -24.73 -21.54 -2.89
CA THR A 323 -24.57 -20.08 -2.83
C THR A 323 -23.48 -19.69 -1.82
N PHE A 324 -22.95 -18.46 -1.93
CA PHE A 324 -21.94 -17.97 -0.98
C PHE A 324 -22.47 -17.97 0.47
N ASP A 325 -23.71 -17.55 0.66
CA ASP A 325 -24.34 -17.49 1.99
C ASP A 325 -24.59 -18.90 2.54
N GLU A 326 -25.06 -19.83 1.70
CA GLU A 326 -25.23 -21.25 2.08
C GLU A 326 -23.89 -21.89 2.47
N ALA A 327 -22.82 -21.62 1.70
CA ALA A 327 -21.50 -22.15 2.03
C ALA A 327 -20.93 -21.57 3.33
N LYS A 328 -21.18 -20.27 3.59
CA LYS A 328 -20.77 -19.62 4.83
C LYS A 328 -21.50 -20.22 6.03
N GLU A 329 -22.82 -20.43 5.92
CA GLU A 329 -23.63 -21.06 6.97
C GLU A 329 -23.15 -22.50 7.27
N LEU A 330 -22.83 -23.29 6.23
CA LEU A 330 -22.32 -24.66 6.38
C LEU A 330 -20.93 -24.73 7.04
N ILE A 331 -20.09 -23.71 6.88
CA ILE A 331 -18.76 -23.63 7.52
C ILE A 331 -18.89 -23.09 8.96
N GLU A 332 -19.89 -22.24 9.23
CA GLU A 332 -20.13 -21.71 10.57
C GLU A 332 -20.88 -22.69 11.48
N SER A 333 -21.58 -23.69 10.92
CA SER A 333 -22.21 -24.77 11.69
C SER A 333 -21.16 -25.71 12.30
N GLU A 334 -21.40 -26.15 13.53
CA GLU A 334 -20.54 -27.15 14.17
C GLU A 334 -20.59 -28.48 13.39
N PRO A 335 -19.42 -29.09 13.09
CA PRO A 335 -19.38 -30.36 12.41
C PRO A 335 -19.99 -31.47 13.29
N PRO A 336 -20.49 -32.56 12.70
CA PRO A 336 -20.97 -33.69 13.46
C PRO A 336 -19.85 -34.27 14.34
N LEU A 337 -20.16 -34.53 15.63
CA LEU A 337 -19.28 -35.04 16.70
C LEU A 337 -18.47 -36.32 16.38
N ALA A 338 -18.62 -36.89 15.19
CA ALA A 338 -17.90 -38.09 14.75
C ALA A 338 -16.67 -37.79 13.86
N ASP A 339 -16.42 -36.52 13.53
CA ASP A 339 -15.46 -36.09 12.49
C ASP A 339 -14.44 -35.03 12.98
N ASP A 340 -13.94 -35.15 14.21
CA ASP A 340 -12.97 -34.23 14.86
C ASP A 340 -11.62 -34.04 14.11
N ASP A 341 -11.41 -34.68 12.95
CA ASP A 341 -10.14 -34.67 12.20
C ASP A 341 -10.36 -34.69 10.67
N TYR A 342 -11.50 -34.20 10.20
CA TYR A 342 -11.82 -34.22 8.78
C TYR A 342 -10.86 -33.34 7.96
N ASN A 343 -10.07 -33.98 7.08
CA ASN A 343 -9.23 -33.29 6.12
C ASN A 343 -9.69 -33.59 4.69
N PRO A 344 -10.25 -32.59 3.96
CA PRO A 344 -10.81 -32.79 2.63
C PRO A 344 -9.77 -33.22 1.60
N LEU A 345 -8.48 -33.06 1.89
CA LEU A 345 -7.38 -33.37 0.96
C LEU A 345 -6.99 -34.84 0.98
N ARG A 346 -7.35 -35.61 2.02
CA ARG A 346 -7.04 -37.05 2.12
C ARG A 346 -7.75 -37.86 1.03
N SER A 347 -8.97 -37.45 0.68
CA SER A 347 -9.85 -38.13 -0.28
C SER A 347 -9.53 -37.79 -1.74
N ILE A 348 -8.75 -36.73 -1.98
CA ILE A 348 -8.53 -36.16 -3.32
C ILE A 348 -7.33 -36.85 -3.97
N LYS A 349 -7.55 -37.39 -5.18
CA LYS A 349 -6.49 -38.05 -5.96
C LYS A 349 -5.34 -37.08 -6.27
N LYS A 350 -4.10 -37.57 -6.13
CA LYS A 350 -2.88 -36.86 -6.55
C LYS A 350 -2.98 -36.49 -8.03
N GLY A 351 -2.89 -35.21 -8.36
CA GLY A 351 -2.92 -34.69 -9.74
C GLY A 351 -4.16 -33.87 -10.12
N VAL A 352 -5.18 -33.79 -9.26
CA VAL A 352 -6.32 -32.87 -9.48
C VAL A 352 -5.87 -31.45 -9.15
N LYS A 353 -5.91 -30.51 -10.10
CA LYS A 353 -5.43 -29.14 -9.85
C LYS A 353 -6.35 -28.34 -8.93
N GLU A 354 -7.66 -28.44 -9.16
CA GLU A 354 -8.67 -27.67 -8.42
C GLU A 354 -9.36 -28.56 -7.39
N ILE A 355 -9.37 -28.12 -6.14
CA ILE A 355 -10.09 -28.80 -5.07
C ILE A 355 -11.50 -28.21 -5.05
N ILE A 356 -12.51 -29.03 -5.34
CA ILE A 356 -13.93 -28.64 -5.31
C ILE A 356 -14.57 -29.39 -4.15
N LEU A 357 -15.22 -28.66 -3.25
CA LEU A 357 -15.93 -29.23 -2.10
C LEU A 357 -17.45 -29.14 -2.29
N ASN A 358 -18.11 -30.25 -1.96
CA ASN A 358 -19.56 -30.42 -1.99
C ASN A 358 -20.17 -30.10 -0.62
N ARG A 359 -21.50 -30.00 -0.54
CA ARG A 359 -22.24 -29.66 0.70
C ARG A 359 -21.85 -30.54 1.90
N ASP A 360 -21.74 -31.85 1.69
CA ASP A 360 -21.32 -32.82 2.72
C ASP A 360 -19.91 -32.50 3.24
N SER A 361 -18.96 -32.30 2.34
CA SER A 361 -17.58 -31.92 2.70
C SER A 361 -17.51 -30.60 3.45
N LEU A 362 -18.33 -29.61 3.11
CA LEU A 362 -18.36 -28.31 3.79
C LEU A 362 -18.91 -28.42 5.22
N SER A 363 -19.98 -29.21 5.42
CA SER A 363 -20.60 -29.40 6.74
C SER A 363 -19.72 -30.15 7.75
N ARG A 364 -18.65 -30.80 7.27
CA ARG A 364 -17.68 -31.53 8.09
C ARG A 364 -16.43 -30.71 8.39
N LEU A 365 -16.33 -29.49 7.87
CA LEU A 365 -15.18 -28.61 8.14
C LEU A 365 -15.37 -27.90 9.47
N GLU A 366 -14.31 -27.86 10.25
CA GLU A 366 -14.26 -26.99 11.42
C GLU A 366 -14.04 -25.54 11.02
N ARG A 367 -14.80 -24.64 11.66
CA ARG A 367 -14.71 -23.18 11.47
C ARG A 367 -13.27 -22.66 11.62
N GLY A 368 -12.51 -23.19 12.59
CA GLY A 368 -11.14 -22.78 12.86
C GLY A 368 -10.14 -23.10 11.73
N HIS A 369 -10.48 -24.05 10.85
CA HIS A 369 -9.61 -24.48 9.76
C HIS A 369 -9.91 -23.80 8.42
N VAL A 370 -10.94 -22.96 8.35
CA VAL A 370 -11.36 -22.33 7.10
C VAL A 370 -11.26 -20.81 7.20
N ILE A 371 -10.60 -20.20 6.21
CA ILE A 371 -10.48 -18.75 6.09
C ILE A 371 -11.23 -18.30 4.84
N ILE A 372 -12.18 -17.40 5.03
CA ILE A 372 -13.03 -16.86 3.96
C ILE A 372 -12.57 -15.44 3.64
N GLN A 373 -11.94 -15.27 2.48
CA GLN A 373 -11.57 -13.95 1.97
C GLN A 373 -12.73 -13.37 1.15
N THR A 374 -13.47 -12.46 1.77
CA THR A 374 -14.57 -11.73 1.12
C THR A 374 -14.05 -10.48 0.41
N PHE A 375 -14.33 -10.37 -0.87
CA PHE A 375 -13.99 -9.19 -1.68
C PHE A 375 -15.26 -8.46 -2.11
N GLN A 376 -15.15 -7.16 -2.38
CA GLN A 376 -16.27 -6.41 -2.96
C GLN A 376 -16.57 -6.92 -4.38
N PRO A 377 -17.85 -7.00 -4.80
CA PRO A 377 -18.21 -7.33 -6.17
C PRO A 377 -17.47 -6.42 -7.16
N PRO A 378 -16.91 -6.95 -8.26
CA PRO A 378 -17.16 -8.24 -8.91
C PRO A 378 -16.14 -9.36 -8.59
N LEU A 379 -15.28 -9.20 -7.59
CA LEU A 379 -14.32 -10.24 -7.24
C LEU A 379 -15.00 -11.38 -6.47
N ALA A 380 -14.78 -12.61 -6.92
CA ALA A 380 -15.29 -13.79 -6.25
C ALA A 380 -14.60 -14.00 -4.89
N PRO A 381 -15.34 -14.43 -3.86
CA PRO A 381 -14.76 -14.81 -2.57
C PRO A 381 -13.81 -16.00 -2.75
N LYS A 382 -12.78 -16.05 -1.90
CA LYS A 382 -11.83 -17.18 -1.86
C LYS A 382 -11.94 -17.93 -0.56
N PHE A 383 -11.84 -19.25 -0.66
CA PHE A 383 -11.89 -20.16 0.47
C PHE A 383 -10.54 -20.84 0.62
N LEU A 384 -9.93 -20.68 1.79
CA LEU A 384 -8.65 -21.26 2.12
C LEU A 384 -8.83 -22.25 3.26
N PHE A 385 -8.29 -23.45 3.09
CA PHE A 385 -8.28 -24.48 4.12
C PHE A 385 -6.88 -24.55 4.78
N ASN A 386 -6.84 -24.46 6.10
CA ASN A 386 -5.65 -24.65 6.91
C ASN A 386 -5.42 -26.15 7.15
N VAL A 387 -4.36 -26.68 6.54
CA VAL A 387 -4.00 -28.11 6.63
C VAL A 387 -3.33 -28.43 7.96
N MET A 388 -2.74 -27.45 8.65
CA MET A 388 -2.05 -27.63 9.91
C MET A 388 -2.60 -26.66 10.97
N PRO A 389 -3.62 -27.12 11.73
CA PRO A 389 -4.27 -26.31 12.77
C PRO A 389 -3.32 -25.77 13.85
N SER A 390 -2.20 -26.46 14.07
CA SER A 390 -1.14 -26.03 15.00
C SER A 390 -0.51 -24.69 14.64
N ILE A 391 -0.63 -24.25 13.37
CA ILE A 391 -0.18 -22.94 12.90
C ILE A 391 -1.44 -22.09 12.72
N THR A 392 -1.66 -21.16 13.64
CA THR A 392 -2.78 -20.23 13.62
C THR A 392 -2.55 -19.10 12.62
N ILE A 393 -3.56 -18.79 11.81
CA ILE A 393 -3.46 -17.81 10.73
C ILE A 393 -4.34 -16.60 11.03
N ALA A 394 -3.78 -15.40 10.85
CA ALA A 394 -4.51 -14.15 10.90
C ALA A 394 -4.86 -13.63 9.50
N GLN A 395 -6.09 -13.13 9.31
CA GLN A 395 -6.49 -12.36 8.13
C GLN A 395 -6.71 -10.89 8.50
N CYS A 396 -6.06 -9.98 7.78
CA CYS A 396 -6.28 -8.56 8.00
C CYS A 396 -7.63 -8.09 7.43
N LYS A 397 -8.46 -7.41 8.24
CA LYS A 397 -9.76 -6.84 7.85
C LYS A 397 -9.67 -5.78 6.73
N GLY A 398 -8.52 -5.13 6.58
CA GLY A 398 -8.29 -4.11 5.54
C GLY A 398 -7.89 -4.73 4.20
N CYS A 399 -6.71 -5.35 4.13
CA CYS A 399 -6.17 -5.85 2.87
C CYS A 399 -6.55 -7.30 2.51
N ASN A 400 -7.27 -8.01 3.38
CA ASN A 400 -7.57 -9.44 3.26
C ASN A 400 -6.34 -10.35 3.12
N LYS A 401 -5.11 -9.83 3.28
CA LYS A 401 -3.89 -10.65 3.29
C LYS A 401 -3.89 -11.56 4.52
N VAL A 402 -3.27 -12.72 4.37
CA VAL A 402 -3.09 -13.72 5.42
C VAL A 402 -1.67 -13.67 5.97
N PHE A 403 -1.55 -14.02 7.24
CA PHE A 403 -0.31 -13.96 8.01
C PHE A 403 -0.29 -15.11 9.02
N ASP A 404 0.89 -15.51 9.44
CA ASP A 404 1.04 -16.24 10.70
C ASP A 404 0.59 -15.32 11.85
N LEU A 405 -0.22 -15.84 12.79
CA LEU A 405 -0.85 -15.05 13.84
C LEU A 405 0.20 -14.39 14.75
N ASP A 406 1.17 -15.16 15.24
CA ASP A 406 2.18 -14.68 16.18
C ASP A 406 3.03 -13.58 15.54
N ASP A 407 3.48 -13.80 14.31
CA ASP A 407 4.22 -12.80 13.54
C ASP A 407 3.38 -11.55 13.24
N PHE A 408 2.10 -11.71 12.95
CA PHE A 408 1.19 -10.59 12.67
C PHE A 408 0.92 -9.74 13.91
N GLU A 409 0.65 -10.37 15.05
CA GLU A 409 0.44 -9.69 16.32
C GLU A 409 1.70 -8.94 16.75
N MET A 410 2.87 -9.58 16.68
CA MET A 410 4.14 -8.91 16.97
C MET A 410 4.42 -7.74 16.03
N ALA A 411 4.10 -7.86 14.75
CA ALA A 411 4.24 -6.76 13.79
C ALA A 411 3.26 -5.62 14.08
N CYS A 412 2.01 -5.93 14.44
CA CYS A 412 0.99 -4.95 14.80
C CYS A 412 1.32 -4.26 16.12
N LEU A 413 1.84 -4.96 17.13
CA LEU A 413 2.27 -4.38 18.40
C LEU A 413 3.43 -3.40 18.21
N ARG A 414 4.38 -3.71 17.31
CA ARG A 414 5.51 -2.83 17.02
C ARG A 414 5.11 -1.56 16.25
N LYS A 415 4.15 -1.66 15.33
CA LYS A 415 3.79 -0.59 14.40
C LYS A 415 2.47 0.13 14.74
N GLY A 416 1.65 -0.44 15.61
CA GLY A 416 0.31 0.03 15.95
C GLY A 416 -0.76 -0.22 14.87
N HIS A 417 -0.42 -0.92 13.79
CA HIS A 417 -1.28 -1.13 12.63
C HIS A 417 -0.82 -2.33 11.79
N CYS A 418 -1.65 -2.79 10.86
CA CYS A 418 -1.27 -3.83 9.90
C CYS A 418 0.05 -3.46 9.19
N PRO A 419 1.05 -4.37 9.12
CA PRO A 419 2.36 -4.08 8.53
C PRO A 419 2.30 -3.79 7.03
N PHE A 420 1.27 -4.30 6.35
CA PHE A 420 1.05 -4.11 4.92
C PHE A 420 0.19 -2.86 4.62
N CYS A 421 -1.09 -2.86 5.02
CA CYS A 421 -2.06 -1.82 4.64
C CYS A 421 -2.30 -0.73 5.70
N ARG A 422 -1.65 -0.82 6.86
CA ARG A 422 -1.78 0.15 7.98
C ARG A 422 -3.20 0.37 8.52
N THR A 423 -4.14 -0.51 8.20
CA THR A 423 -5.43 -0.56 8.90
C THR A 423 -5.18 -0.73 10.39
N SER A 424 -5.90 0.04 11.21
CA SER A 424 -5.80 -0.04 12.66
C SER A 424 -6.01 -1.47 13.10
N TYR A 425 -5.07 -1.94 13.90
CA TYR A 425 -5.23 -3.21 14.58
C TYR A 425 -5.97 -2.91 15.88
N ASP A 426 -7.30 -2.94 15.81
CA ASP A 426 -8.06 -3.24 17.01
C ASP A 426 -7.65 -4.66 17.38
N ARG A 427 -7.17 -4.86 18.61
CA ARG A 427 -7.04 -6.21 19.19
C ARG A 427 -8.42 -6.84 19.08
N ASN A 428 -8.70 -7.49 17.96
CA ASN A 428 -9.87 -8.35 17.88
C ASN A 428 -9.62 -9.39 18.93
N GLU A 429 -10.56 -9.48 19.85
CA GLU A 429 -10.95 -10.65 20.62
C GLU A 429 -10.54 -11.94 19.88
N ALA A 430 -9.29 -12.34 20.06
CA ALA A 430 -8.83 -13.64 19.66
C ALA A 430 -9.30 -14.55 20.78
N PHE A 431 -10.49 -15.13 20.57
CA PHE A 431 -10.82 -16.49 21.01
C PHE A 431 -10.24 -16.87 22.37
N PHE A 432 -10.72 -16.20 23.44
CA PHE A 432 -10.82 -16.87 24.72
C PHE A 432 -12.25 -17.39 24.80
N VAL A 433 -12.39 -18.68 25.09
CA VAL A 433 -13.61 -19.20 25.69
C VAL A 433 -13.90 -18.26 26.86
N GLU A 434 -15.09 -17.66 26.90
CA GLU A 434 -15.62 -17.08 28.13
C GLU A 434 -15.68 -18.24 29.13
N GLU A 435 -14.61 -18.46 29.90
CA GLU A 435 -14.77 -19.12 31.18
C GLU A 435 -15.65 -18.15 31.98
N GLU A 436 -16.88 -18.60 32.26
CA GLU A 436 -17.77 -17.97 33.23
C GLU A 436 -17.02 -17.87 34.57
N GLU A 437 -16.27 -16.79 34.77
CA GLU A 437 -15.75 -16.44 36.08
C GLU A 437 -16.78 -15.56 36.80
N GLU A 438 -17.36 -16.21 37.80
CA GLU A 438 -18.33 -15.75 38.78
C GLU A 438 -18.07 -14.32 39.29
N GLU A 439 -19.18 -13.59 39.50
CA GLU A 439 -19.19 -12.31 40.19
C GLU A 439 -18.56 -12.42 41.59
N GLU A 440 -17.29 -12.04 41.73
CA GLU A 440 -16.76 -11.62 43.03
C GLU A 440 -16.36 -10.14 43.01
N SER A 441 -17.20 -9.38 43.71
CA SER A 441 -17.01 -7.99 44.07
C SER A 441 -15.63 -7.73 44.70
N SER A 442 -14.81 -6.89 44.07
CA SER A 442 -13.81 -6.14 44.83
C SER A 442 -13.49 -4.78 44.20
N ASN A 443 -13.78 -3.73 44.99
CA ASN A 443 -13.46 -2.33 44.73
C ASN A 443 -11.94 -2.09 44.71
N VAL A 444 -11.37 -1.55 43.62
CA VAL A 444 -10.16 -0.68 43.67
C VAL A 444 -10.17 0.31 42.48
N PRO A 445 -9.76 1.59 42.64
CA PRO A 445 -10.27 2.72 41.85
C PRO A 445 -9.42 3.16 40.64
N SER A 446 -10.10 3.93 39.79
CA SER A 446 -9.59 4.73 38.67
C SER A 446 -8.33 5.56 39.01
N PHE A 447 -7.25 5.32 38.26
CA PHE A 447 -6.16 6.25 38.02
C PHE A 447 -6.15 6.52 36.50
N GLY A 448 -6.31 7.73 35.97
CA GLY A 448 -5.82 9.01 36.47
C GLY A 448 -4.55 9.37 35.70
N GLN A 449 -4.73 10.16 34.64
CA GLN A 449 -3.75 10.98 33.91
C GLN A 449 -2.30 10.94 34.41
N PHE A 450 -1.36 10.57 33.54
CA PHE A 450 0.00 11.10 33.64
C PHE A 450 0.50 11.65 32.30
N SER A 451 0.59 12.98 32.31
CA SER A 451 1.32 13.81 31.37
C SER A 451 2.82 13.75 31.64
N ARG A 452 3.60 13.88 30.55
CA ARG A 452 4.88 14.63 30.41
C ARG A 452 6.06 14.30 31.34
N PHE A 453 7.24 14.61 30.79
CA PHE A 453 8.62 14.50 31.30
C PHE A 453 9.22 13.10 31.06
N SER A 454 10.32 12.93 30.33
CA SER A 454 11.50 13.79 30.12
C SER A 454 12.04 13.63 28.70
#